data_AF-A0AAN8KE48-F1
#
_entry.id   AF-A0AAN8KE48-F1
#
_cell.length_a   1.000
_cell.length_b   1.000
_cell.length_c   1.000
_cell.angle_alpha   90.00
_cell.angle_beta   90.00
_cell.angle_gamma   90.00
#
_symmetry.space_group_name_H-M   'P 1'
#
loop_
_entity.id
_entity.type
_entity.pdbx_description
1 polymer ?
#
loop_
_entity_poly.entity_id
_entity_poly.type
_entity_poly.pdbx_seq_one_letter_code
_entity_poly.pdbx_strand_id
1 'polypeptide(L)' 'MCCRRGVHGMFRLHLAALSGFSDCCRKLLSSGFDIDTPDDFGRTCLHAAAAVGNLDCLNLLLSTQGQTFQQKGQLRK' A
#
# COMPACT_ATOMS: atom_id res chain seq x y z
N MET A 1 -11.08 -2.10 -12.07
CA MET A 1 -10.34 -3.38 -12.17
C MET A 1 -10.36 -4.06 -10.82
N CYS A 2 -10.92 -5.25 -10.72
CA CYS A 2 -11.23 -5.91 -9.44
C CYS A 2 -9.93 -6.44 -8.81
N CYS A 3 -9.32 -5.68 -7.91
CA CYS A 3 -8.23 -6.16 -7.07
C CYS A 3 -8.78 -7.33 -6.22
N ARG A 4 -8.39 -8.56 -6.60
CA ARG A 4 -8.86 -9.80 -5.97
C ARG A 4 -8.51 -9.77 -4.48
N ARG A 5 -9.51 -9.66 -3.60
CA ARG A 5 -9.35 -9.72 -2.14
C ARG A 5 -8.89 -11.13 -1.73
N GLY A 6 -7.84 -11.19 -0.92
CA GLY A 6 -7.42 -12.41 -0.23
C GLY A 6 -8.28 -12.69 1.00
N VAL A 7 -7.84 -13.64 1.83
CA VAL A 7 -8.52 -13.99 3.10
C VAL A 7 -8.52 -12.75 4.02
N HIS A 8 -9.66 -12.43 4.63
CA HIS A 8 -9.88 -11.20 5.44
C HIS A 8 -9.80 -9.86 4.69
N GLY A 9 -10.05 -9.86 3.37
CA GLY A 9 -10.01 -8.63 2.59
C GLY A 9 -8.59 -8.07 2.41
N MET A 10 -7.58 -8.82 2.83
CA MET A 10 -6.17 -8.48 2.65
C MET A 10 -5.82 -8.46 1.18
N PHE A 11 -5.24 -7.36 0.72
CA PHE A 11 -4.71 -7.28 -0.63
C PHE A 11 -3.31 -7.85 -0.69
N ARG A 12 -2.87 -8.16 -1.92
CA ARG A 12 -1.51 -8.65 -2.20
C ARG A 12 -0.43 -7.73 -1.60
N LEU A 13 -0.72 -6.42 -1.56
CA LEU A 13 0.16 -5.42 -0.97
C LEU A 13 0.24 -5.51 0.56
N HIS A 14 -0.88 -5.79 1.27
CA HIS A 14 -0.85 -6.03 2.71
C HIS A 14 0.01 -7.24 3.07
N LEU A 15 -0.13 -8.33 2.32
CA LEU A 15 0.66 -9.54 2.54
C LEU A 15 2.15 -9.31 2.27
N ALA A 16 2.49 -8.58 1.20
CA ALA A 16 3.87 -8.20 0.90
C ALA A 16 4.47 -7.30 1.98
N ALA A 17 3.71 -6.32 2.47
CA ALA A 17 4.11 -5.44 3.57
C ALA A 17 4.29 -6.19 4.89
N LEU A 18 3.36 -7.10 5.21
CA LEU A 18 3.41 -7.95 6.41
C LEU A 18 4.59 -8.95 6.36
N SER A 19 5.00 -9.37 5.17
CA SER A 19 6.14 -10.26 4.99
C SER A 19 7.48 -9.51 4.93
N GLY A 20 7.46 -8.17 4.87
CA GLY A 20 8.66 -7.36 4.73
C GLY A 20 9.31 -7.43 3.33
N PHE A 21 8.58 -7.87 2.31
CA PHE A 21 9.08 -7.99 0.94
C PHE A 21 8.98 -6.68 0.18
N SER A 22 9.96 -5.80 0.39
CA SER A 22 10.05 -4.48 -0.24
C SER A 22 10.06 -4.54 -1.78
N ASP A 23 10.72 -5.54 -2.38
CA ASP A 23 10.70 -5.74 -3.84
C ASP A 23 9.33 -6.14 -4.39
N CYS A 24 8.58 -6.97 -3.65
CA CYS A 24 7.20 -7.29 -4.00
C CYS A 24 6.32 -6.05 -3.91
N CYS A 25 6.46 -5.26 -2.85
CA CYS A 25 5.77 -3.97 -2.70
C CYS A 25 6.06 -3.07 -3.89
N ARG A 26 7.32 -2.93 -4.31
CA ARG A 26 7.70 -2.11 -5.47
C ARG A 26 7.00 -2.56 -6.76
N LYS A 27 7.00 -3.87 -7.06
CA LYS A 27 6.32 -4.42 -8.25
C LYS A 27 4.80 -4.20 -8.21
N LEU A 28 4.19 -4.36 -7.03
CA LEU A 28 2.76 -4.12 -6.84
C LEU A 28 2.41 -2.64 -7.01
N LEU A 29 3.23 -1.73 -6.50
CA LEU A 29 3.06 -0.28 -6.67
C LEU A 29 3.19 0.13 -8.14
N SER A 30 4.17 -0.43 -8.87
CA SER A 30 4.31 -0.25 -10.31
C SER A 30 3.10 -0.74 -11.11
N SER A 31 2.30 -1.66 -10.56
CA SER A 31 1.07 -2.13 -11.19
C SER A 31 -0.12 -1.16 -11.02
N GLY A 32 0.07 0.01 -10.40
CA GLY A 32 -1.00 0.98 -10.15
C GLY A 32 -1.95 0.57 -9.03
N PHE A 33 -1.44 -0.16 -8.04
CA PHE A 33 -2.25 -0.61 -6.92
C PHE A 33 -2.57 0.54 -5.96
N ASP A 34 -3.82 0.62 -5.53
CA ASP A 34 -4.27 1.68 -4.63
C ASP A 34 -3.85 1.35 -3.19
N ILE A 35 -2.87 2.10 -2.69
CA ILE A 35 -2.27 1.96 -1.36
C ILE A 35 -3.23 2.34 -0.22
N ASP A 36 -4.23 3.16 -0.51
CA ASP A 36 -5.23 3.62 0.44
C ASP A 36 -6.34 2.57 0.65
N THR A 37 -6.30 1.44 -0.06
CA THR A 37 -7.36 0.42 0.06
C THR A 37 -7.31 -0.28 1.43
N PRO A 38 -8.38 -0.22 2.24
CA PRO A 38 -8.43 -0.90 3.54
C PRO A 38 -8.77 -2.39 3.41
N ASP A 39 -8.21 -3.21 4.32
CA ASP A 39 -8.64 -4.59 4.55
C ASP A 39 -10.02 -4.65 5.26
N ASP A 40 -10.53 -5.84 5.57
CA ASP A 40 -11.80 -5.99 6.28
C ASP A 40 -11.79 -5.45 7.73
N PHE A 41 -10.61 -5.14 8.27
CA PHE A 41 -10.41 -4.55 9.58
C PHE A 41 -10.14 -3.04 9.51
N GLY A 42 -10.24 -2.42 8.33
CA GLY A 42 -9.94 -0.99 8.14
C GLY A 42 -8.45 -0.66 8.13
N ARG A 43 -7.56 -1.66 8.08
CA ARG A 43 -6.10 -1.47 8.05
C ARG A 43 -5.64 -1.29 6.61
N THR A 44 -4.78 -0.31 6.39
CA THR A 44 -4.09 -0.10 5.11
C THR A 44 -2.78 -0.91 5.07
N CYS A 45 -2.19 -1.00 3.88
CA CYS A 45 -0.88 -1.64 3.71
C CYS A 45 0.21 -0.99 4.59
N LEU A 46 0.08 0.31 4.88
CA LEU A 46 1.00 1.05 5.75
C LEU A 46 0.90 0.58 7.20
N HIS A 47 -0.30 0.25 7.70
CA HIS A 47 -0.46 -0.36 9.01
C HIS A 47 0.23 -1.73 9.09
N ALA A 48 0.14 -2.54 8.03
CA ALA A 48 0.82 -3.84 7.97
C ALA A 48 2.35 -3.67 7.95
N ALA A 49 2.88 -2.72 7.17
CA ALA A 49 4.31 -2.42 7.14
C ALA A 49 4.83 -1.90 8.50
N ALA A 50 4.04 -1.04 9.16
CA ALA A 50 4.36 -0.51 10.48
C ALA A 50 4.34 -1.60 11.56
N ALA A 51 3.41 -2.56 11.48
CA ALA A 51 3.33 -3.68 12.42
C ALA A 51 4.57 -4.61 12.34
N VAL A 52 5.18 -4.73 11.16
CA VAL A 52 6.44 -5.47 10.97
C VAL A 52 7.66 -4.66 11.39
N GLY A 53 7.55 -3.32 11.38
CA GLY A 53 8.69 -2.42 11.61
C GLY A 53 9.66 -2.35 10.43
N ASN A 54 9.22 -2.70 9.22
CA ASN A 54 10.10 -2.70 8.05
C ASN A 54 10.16 -1.31 7.42
N LEU A 55 11.26 -0.60 7.71
CA LEU A 55 11.49 0.79 7.28
C LEU A 55 11.58 0.93 5.77
N ASP A 56 12.13 -0.06 5.05
CA ASP A 56 12.24 -0.01 3.58
C ASP A 56 10.85 -0.08 2.92
N CYS A 57 10.00 -0.99 3.39
CA CYS A 57 8.61 -1.05 2.94
C CYS A 57 7.85 0.24 3.26
N LEU A 58 8.04 0.80 4.45
CA LEU A 58 7.43 2.08 4.85
C LEU A 58 7.89 3.22 3.96
N ASN A 59 9.20 3.36 3.73
CA ASN A 59 9.74 4.41 2.86
C ASN A 59 9.23 4.30 1.42
N LEU A 60 9.08 3.08 0.89
CA LEU A 60 8.49 2.87 -0.43
C LEU A 60 7.02 3.28 -0.48
N LEU A 61 6.22 2.82 0.49
CA LEU A 61 4.81 3.16 0.58
C LEU A 61 4.60 4.66 0.75
N LEU A 62 5.36 5.30 1.64
CA LEU A 62 5.30 6.74 1.91
C LEU A 62 5.72 7.57 0.68
N SER A 63 6.75 7.11 -0.05
CA SER A 63 7.17 7.73 -1.30
C SER A 63 6.08 7.69 -2.36
N THR A 64 5.34 6.58 -2.45
CA THR A 64 4.18 6.49 -3.37
C THR A 64 3.00 7.31 -2.87
N GLN A 65 2.74 7.35 -1.57
CA GLN A 65 1.67 8.14 -0.98
C GLN A 65 1.90 9.65 -1.16
N GLY A 66 3.15 10.12 -1.05
CA GLY A 66 3.53 11.50 -1.39
C GLY A 66 3.18 11.90 -2.83
N GLN A 67 3.31 10.98 -3.80
CA GLN A 67 2.88 11.23 -5.19
C GLN A 67 1.36 11.36 -5.30
N THR A 68 0.59 10.58 -4.54
CA THR A 68 -0.88 10.71 -4.51
C THR A 68 -1.35 12.01 -3.84
N PHE A 69 -0.64 12.52 -2.83
CA PHE A 69 -0.93 13.83 -2.22
C PHE A 69 -0.67 14.99 -3.19
N GLN A 70 0.40 14.92 -4.01
CA GLN A 70 0.62 15.87 -5.10
C GLN A 70 -0.54 15.88 -6.10
N GLN A 71 -1.15 14.71 -6.35
CA GLN A 71 -2.26 14.58 -7.28
C GLN A 71 -3.61 15.05 -6.69
N LYS A 72 -3.81 14.92 -5.37
CA LYS A 72 -4.99 15.50 -4.67
C LYS A 72 -4.90 17.04 -4.52
N GLY A 73 -3.71 17.63 -4.66
CA GLY A 73 -3.50 19.08 -4.69
C GLY A 73 -3.79 19.75 -6.04
N GLN A 74 -3.86 18.98 -7.15
CA GLN A 74 -4.09 19.50 -8.50
C GLN A 74 -5.56 19.37 -8.95
N LEU A 75 -6.50 19.50 -8.01
CA LEU A 75 -7.95 19.46 -8.27
C LEU A 75 -8.73 20.52 -7.48
N ARG A 76 -8.08 21.64 -7.10
CA ARG A 76 -8.78 22.88 -6.75
C ARG A 76 -8.11 24.06 -7.46
N LYS A 77 -8.72 24.39 -8.60
CA LYS A 77 -8.62 25.63 -9.40
C LYS A 77 -7.45 25.70 -10.37
#